data_AF-A0A7S2HLS5-F1
#
_entry.id   AF-A0A7S2HLS5-F1
#
_cell.length_a   1.000
_cell.length_b   1.000
_cell.length_c   1.000
_cell.angle_alpha   90.00
_cell.angle_beta   90.00
_cell.angle_gamma   90.00
#
_symmetry.space_group_name_H-M   'P 1'
#
loop_
_entity.id
_entity.type
_entity.pdbx_description
1 polymer ?
#
loop_
_entity_poly.entity_id
_entity_poly.type
_entity_poly.pdbx_seq_one_letter_code
_entity_poly.pdbx_strand_id
1 'polypeptide(L)'
;LLPKPLLLRQYERVLCNAVAEVGVDVNGACTYDHMHGMLTFVPGLGPRKAAALKQSIDRIGGVVASRRDLLARRLMGPVVFTNSVAFLRIRDIDQLSHQLLHPLDDTRLHPDVYHRNNWAVKIAIDALELGDEATGDPEDLGNRALRDVMQDSHNEVQRLFDATKAEWEGLYGPTFDIAGWNPRTDVPAERWRDKVEELDLDTFADMIEQSGLGKWLSHLVMIKWEFRLPFEDPRKPMEPLAGDKLFSLLTGETDMSLC
;
A
#
# COMPACT_ATOMS: atom_id res chain seq x y z
N LEU A 1 -6.07 -3.98 -38.08
CA LEU A 1 -6.86 -3.94 -36.83
C LEU A 1 -6.61 -5.23 -36.06
N LEU A 2 -6.35 -5.14 -34.75
CA LEU A 2 -6.08 -6.30 -33.91
C LEU A 2 -7.36 -7.13 -33.66
N PRO A 3 -7.27 -8.46 -33.49
CA PRO A 3 -8.40 -9.27 -33.07
C PRO A 3 -8.98 -8.81 -31.72
N LYS A 4 -10.31 -8.61 -31.66
CA LYS A 4 -11.03 -8.18 -30.44
C LYS A 4 -10.66 -8.99 -29.19
N PRO A 5 -10.53 -10.34 -29.23
CA PRO A 5 -10.18 -11.12 -28.05
C PRO A 5 -8.79 -10.80 -27.51
N LEU A 6 -7.82 -10.54 -28.39
CA LEU A 6 -6.46 -10.17 -27.98
C LEU A 6 -6.45 -8.78 -27.34
N LEU A 7 -7.21 -7.84 -27.90
CA LEU A 7 -7.32 -6.49 -27.35
C LEU A 7 -7.92 -6.49 -25.94
N LEU A 8 -9.05 -7.20 -25.76
CA LEU A 8 -9.71 -7.30 -24.45
C LEU A 8 -8.81 -7.94 -23.39
N ARG A 9 -8.07 -9.00 -23.76
CA ARG A 9 -7.12 -9.65 -22.85
C ARG A 9 -6.00 -8.70 -22.42
N GLN A 10 -5.50 -7.85 -23.32
CA GLN A 10 -4.47 -6.88 -22.96
C GLN A 10 -5.04 -5.77 -22.07
N TYR A 11 -6.25 -5.28 -22.34
CA TYR A 11 -6.91 -4.31 -21.46
C TYR A 11 -7.15 -4.87 -20.07
N GLU A 12 -7.67 -6.09 -19.96
CA GLU A 12 -7.85 -6.75 -18.67
C GLU A 12 -6.52 -6.84 -17.90
N ARG A 13 -5.44 -7.26 -18.57
CA ARG A 13 -4.11 -7.34 -17.94
C ARG A 13 -3.62 -5.98 -17.43
N VAL A 14 -3.74 -4.93 -18.24
CA VAL A 14 -3.31 -3.59 -17.85
C VAL A 14 -4.14 -3.05 -16.68
N LEU A 15 -5.46 -3.27 -16.71
CA LEU A 15 -6.36 -2.86 -15.63
C LEU A 15 -6.06 -3.62 -14.34
N CYS A 16 -5.81 -4.93 -14.41
CA CYS A 16 -5.43 -5.73 -13.24
C CYS A 16 -4.10 -5.23 -12.62
N ASN A 17 -3.11 -4.91 -13.44
CA ASN A 17 -1.84 -4.37 -12.96
C ASN A 17 -2.02 -3.00 -12.29
N ALA A 18 -2.73 -2.08 -12.96
CA ALA A 18 -2.98 -0.75 -12.41
C ALA A 18 -3.77 -0.79 -11.09
N VAL A 19 -4.78 -1.66 -11.00
CA VAL A 19 -5.56 -1.84 -9.76
C VAL A 19 -4.74 -2.50 -8.66
N ALA A 20 -3.86 -3.45 -9.00
CA ALA A 20 -2.97 -4.08 -8.02
C ALA A 20 -1.95 -3.08 -7.43
N GLU A 21 -1.44 -2.14 -8.23
CA GLU A 21 -0.50 -1.10 -7.77
C GLU A 21 -1.17 -0.08 -6.84
N VAL A 22 -2.37 0.39 -7.21
CA VAL A 22 -3.12 1.41 -6.48
C VAL A 22 -3.83 0.85 -5.24
N GLY A 23 -4.24 -0.41 -5.28
CA GLY A 23 -5.08 -1.04 -4.26
C GLY A 23 -6.53 -0.58 -4.30
N VAL A 24 -7.39 -1.34 -3.62
CA VAL A 24 -8.83 -1.06 -3.54
C VAL A 24 -9.27 -1.06 -2.09
N ASP A 25 -9.91 0.03 -1.65
CA ASP A 25 -10.63 0.05 -0.38
C ASP A 25 -11.91 -0.79 -0.49
N VAL A 26 -11.99 -1.85 0.32
CA VAL A 26 -13.09 -2.81 0.28
C VAL A 26 -14.41 -2.15 0.68
N ASN A 27 -14.39 -1.36 1.76
CA ASN A 27 -15.60 -0.76 2.31
C ASN A 27 -16.12 0.33 1.37
N GLY A 28 -15.24 1.19 0.85
CA GLY A 28 -15.58 2.17 -0.19
C GLY A 28 -16.12 1.53 -1.46
N ALA A 29 -15.50 0.46 -1.95
CA ALA A 29 -15.94 -0.21 -3.18
C ALA A 29 -17.25 -1.01 -3.03
N CYS A 30 -17.62 -1.42 -1.82
CA CYS A 30 -18.93 -2.03 -1.56
C CYS A 30 -20.02 -0.96 -1.40
N THR A 31 -19.69 0.15 -0.74
CA THR A 31 -20.61 1.27 -0.49
C THR A 31 -20.96 2.02 -1.78
N TYR A 32 -19.96 2.34 -2.60
CA TYR A 32 -20.13 3.20 -3.78
C TYR A 32 -20.10 2.40 -5.09
N ASP A 33 -21.19 2.45 -5.84
CA ASP A 33 -21.32 1.71 -7.11
C ASP A 33 -20.27 2.09 -8.16
N HIS A 34 -19.84 3.36 -8.20
CA HIS A 34 -18.82 3.81 -9.14
C HIS A 34 -17.43 3.26 -8.82
N MET A 35 -17.15 2.88 -7.56
CA MET A 35 -15.89 2.27 -7.13
C MET A 35 -15.91 0.74 -7.24
N HIS A 36 -17.10 0.13 -7.26
CA HIS A 36 -17.27 -1.33 -7.32
C HIS A 36 -16.57 -1.97 -8.52
N GLY A 37 -16.52 -1.26 -9.66
CA GLY A 37 -15.85 -1.75 -10.87
C GLY A 37 -14.37 -2.12 -10.64
N MET A 38 -13.69 -1.47 -9.69
CA MET A 38 -12.28 -1.75 -9.37
C MET A 38 -12.08 -3.15 -8.79
N LEU A 39 -13.02 -3.65 -7.97
CA LEU A 39 -12.93 -4.99 -7.37
C LEU A 39 -12.89 -6.11 -8.42
N THR A 40 -13.42 -5.87 -9.61
CA THR A 40 -13.40 -6.84 -10.72
C THR A 40 -11.98 -7.14 -11.20
N PHE A 41 -11.08 -6.16 -11.11
CA PHE A 41 -9.71 -6.25 -11.61
C PHE A 41 -8.68 -6.54 -10.51
N VAL A 42 -9.10 -6.73 -9.27
CA VAL A 42 -8.21 -7.17 -8.19
C VAL A 42 -7.75 -8.61 -8.50
N PRO A 43 -6.44 -8.92 -8.40
CA PRO A 43 -5.93 -10.27 -8.61
C PRO A 43 -6.68 -11.32 -7.78
N GLY A 44 -7.12 -12.41 -8.42
CA GLY A 44 -7.91 -13.47 -7.79
C GLY A 44 -9.43 -13.24 -7.78
N LEU A 45 -9.87 -11.99 -7.91
CA LEU A 45 -11.26 -11.62 -8.16
C LEU A 45 -11.57 -11.65 -9.67
N GLY A 46 -12.79 -11.24 -9.98
CA GLY A 46 -13.40 -11.22 -11.30
C GLY A 46 -14.86 -10.79 -11.15
N PRO A 47 -15.60 -10.54 -12.24
CA PRO A 47 -16.90 -9.86 -12.17
C PRO A 47 -17.90 -10.58 -11.24
N ARG A 48 -17.93 -11.92 -11.33
CA ARG A 48 -18.81 -12.76 -10.52
C ARG A 48 -18.41 -12.77 -9.04
N LYS A 49 -17.11 -12.82 -8.74
CA LYS A 49 -16.60 -12.87 -7.36
C LYS A 49 -16.71 -11.51 -6.67
N ALA A 50 -16.45 -10.43 -7.40
CA ALA A 50 -16.61 -9.06 -6.89
C ALA A 50 -18.07 -8.77 -6.52
N ALA A 51 -19.03 -9.14 -7.38
CA ALA A 51 -20.45 -9.01 -7.09
C ALA A 51 -20.88 -9.86 -5.88
N ALA A 52 -20.40 -11.11 -5.80
CA ALA A 52 -20.68 -11.98 -4.65
C ALA A 52 -20.08 -11.45 -3.34
N LEU A 53 -18.88 -10.87 -3.38
CA LEU A 53 -18.23 -10.23 -2.24
C LEU A 53 -19.08 -9.06 -1.72
N LYS A 54 -19.50 -8.14 -2.60
CA LYS A 54 -20.38 -7.02 -2.23
C LYS A 54 -21.67 -7.51 -1.56
N GLN A 55 -22.38 -8.45 -2.19
CA GLN A 55 -23.60 -9.03 -1.62
C GLN A 55 -23.36 -9.72 -0.26
N SER A 56 -22.19 -10.31 -0.06
CA SER A 56 -21.86 -11.01 1.18
C SER A 56 -21.52 -10.01 2.29
N ILE A 57 -20.86 -8.90 1.96
CA ILE A 57 -20.58 -7.80 2.90
C ILE A 57 -21.87 -7.09 3.30
N ASP A 58 -22.76 -6.80 2.35
CA ASP A 58 -24.06 -6.17 2.61
C ASP A 58 -24.90 -6.99 3.61
N ARG A 59 -24.84 -8.33 3.52
CA ARG A 59 -25.56 -9.23 4.44
C ARG A 59 -25.03 -9.21 5.88
N ILE A 60 -23.77 -8.84 6.09
CA ILE A 60 -23.10 -8.87 7.41
C ILE A 60 -23.10 -7.47 8.07
N GLY A 61 -23.74 -6.49 7.44
CA GLY A 61 -23.84 -5.11 7.96
C GLY A 61 -23.10 -4.07 7.13
N GLY A 62 -22.61 -4.42 5.94
CA GLY A 62 -22.07 -3.47 4.97
C GLY A 62 -20.61 -3.05 5.19
N VAL A 63 -19.97 -3.49 6.27
CA VAL A 63 -18.61 -3.08 6.64
C VAL A 63 -17.76 -4.25 7.10
N VAL A 64 -16.47 -4.23 6.74
CA VAL A 64 -15.44 -5.16 7.20
C VAL A 64 -14.39 -4.40 8.01
N ALA A 65 -14.05 -4.92 9.19
CA ALA A 65 -13.15 -4.29 10.15
C ALA A 65 -11.69 -4.78 10.08
N SER A 66 -11.46 -6.01 9.60
CA SER A 66 -10.11 -6.55 9.44
C SER A 66 -10.02 -7.44 8.21
N ARG A 67 -8.83 -7.52 7.61
CA ARG A 67 -8.56 -8.43 6.50
C ARG A 67 -8.84 -9.87 6.92
N ARG A 68 -8.56 -10.24 8.18
CA ARG A 68 -8.84 -11.57 8.72
C ARG A 68 -10.34 -11.92 8.67
N ASP A 69 -11.22 -10.94 8.81
CA ASP A 69 -12.67 -11.15 8.77
C ASP A 69 -13.17 -11.61 7.40
N LEU A 70 -12.48 -11.25 6.32
CA LEU A 70 -12.81 -11.71 4.97
C LEU A 70 -12.76 -13.24 4.87
N LEU A 71 -11.80 -13.87 5.55
CA LEU A 71 -11.67 -15.31 5.61
C LEU A 71 -12.52 -15.91 6.73
N ALA A 72 -12.48 -15.34 7.94
CA ALA A 72 -13.17 -15.86 9.11
C ALA A 72 -14.70 -15.89 8.93
N ARG A 73 -15.27 -14.85 8.30
CA ARG A 73 -16.71 -14.75 8.01
C ARG A 73 -17.11 -15.41 6.68
N ARG A 74 -16.18 -16.12 6.02
CA ARG A 74 -16.39 -16.82 4.73
C ARG A 74 -16.89 -15.90 3.60
N LEU A 75 -16.47 -14.64 3.61
CA LEU A 75 -16.77 -13.68 2.55
C LEU A 75 -16.07 -14.05 1.24
N MET A 76 -14.92 -14.71 1.34
CA MET A 76 -14.18 -15.25 0.21
C MET A 76 -13.48 -16.57 0.55
N GLY A 77 -13.19 -17.38 -0.47
CA GLY A 77 -12.46 -18.64 -0.30
C GLY A 77 -10.96 -18.43 -0.05
N PRO A 78 -10.27 -19.40 0.56
CA PRO A 78 -8.87 -19.25 0.99
C PRO A 78 -7.90 -18.95 -0.16
N VAL A 79 -8.07 -19.60 -1.32
CA VAL A 79 -7.23 -19.33 -2.50
C VAL A 79 -7.43 -17.91 -3.03
N VAL A 80 -8.67 -17.43 -3.02
CA VAL A 80 -8.99 -16.07 -3.47
C VAL A 80 -8.45 -15.06 -2.48
N PHE A 81 -8.58 -15.34 -1.18
CA PHE A 81 -8.03 -14.53 -0.10
C PHE A 81 -6.53 -14.32 -0.28
N THR A 82 -5.74 -15.40 -0.35
CA THR A 82 -4.28 -15.33 -0.53
C THR A 82 -3.87 -14.55 -1.77
N ASN A 83 -4.61 -14.69 -2.87
CA ASN A 83 -4.27 -14.00 -4.11
C ASN A 83 -4.65 -12.51 -4.13
N SER A 84 -5.60 -12.07 -3.30
CA SER A 84 -6.20 -10.74 -3.41
C SER A 84 -5.91 -9.81 -2.23
N VAL A 85 -5.73 -10.36 -1.03
CA VAL A 85 -5.80 -9.59 0.22
C VAL A 85 -4.72 -8.50 0.32
N ALA A 86 -3.54 -8.69 -0.28
CA ALA A 86 -2.48 -7.68 -0.31
C ALA A 86 -2.89 -6.40 -1.07
N PHE A 87 -3.85 -6.52 -1.99
CA PHE A 87 -4.37 -5.41 -2.80
C PHE A 87 -5.65 -4.79 -2.23
N LEU A 88 -6.21 -5.41 -1.18
CA LEU A 88 -7.45 -4.97 -0.53
C LEU A 88 -7.10 -4.18 0.73
N ARG A 89 -7.56 -2.94 0.82
CA ARG A 89 -7.34 -2.06 1.97
C ARG A 89 -8.57 -2.00 2.84
N ILE A 90 -8.36 -1.81 4.14
CA ILE A 90 -9.42 -1.46 5.08
C ILE A 90 -9.01 -0.13 5.69
N ARG A 91 -9.65 0.94 5.20
CA ARG A 91 -9.45 2.28 5.73
C ARG A 91 -10.36 2.52 6.92
N ASP A 92 -9.91 3.39 7.81
CA ASP A 92 -10.76 3.90 8.86
C ASP A 92 -11.94 4.67 8.25
N ILE A 93 -13.13 4.38 8.74
CA ILE A 93 -14.38 5.03 8.37
C ILE A 93 -15.12 5.36 9.66
N ASP A 94 -15.98 6.37 9.66
CA ASP A 94 -16.67 6.83 10.87
C ASP A 94 -17.39 5.68 11.63
N GLN A 95 -17.86 4.66 10.89
CA GLN A 95 -18.53 3.46 11.42
C GLN A 95 -17.59 2.48 12.14
N LEU A 96 -16.28 2.55 11.88
CA LEU A 96 -15.22 1.75 12.48
C LEU A 96 -14.41 2.50 13.54
N SER A 97 -14.69 3.79 13.77
CA SER A 97 -13.96 4.64 14.73
C SER A 97 -13.87 4.11 16.16
N HIS A 98 -14.80 3.25 16.57
CA HIS A 98 -14.80 2.59 17.89
C HIS A 98 -14.00 1.27 17.93
N GLN A 99 -13.55 0.77 16.79
CA GLN A 99 -12.78 -0.47 16.67
C GLN A 99 -11.30 -0.16 16.42
N LEU A 100 -10.43 -0.81 17.18
CA LEU A 100 -8.99 -0.66 16.99
C LEU A 100 -8.57 -1.44 15.74
N LEU A 101 -8.49 -0.77 14.59
CA LEU A 101 -8.06 -1.37 13.34
C LEU A 101 -6.58 -1.77 13.41
N HIS A 102 -6.24 -2.92 12.85
CA HIS A 102 -4.85 -3.37 12.81
C HIS A 102 -4.01 -2.41 11.94
N PRO A 103 -2.88 -1.86 12.44
CA PRO A 103 -2.10 -0.84 11.70
C PRO A 103 -1.69 -1.28 10.29
N LEU A 104 -1.37 -2.58 10.13
CA LEU A 104 -0.91 -3.13 8.85
C LEU A 104 -2.02 -3.49 7.86
N ASP A 105 -3.29 -3.42 8.25
CA ASP A 105 -4.40 -3.69 7.31
C ASP A 105 -4.58 -2.56 6.27
N ASP A 106 -3.97 -1.39 6.52
CA ASP A 106 -3.82 -0.29 5.55
C ASP A 106 -2.40 -0.20 4.97
N THR A 107 -1.71 -1.33 4.83
CA THR A 107 -0.40 -1.45 4.15
C THR A 107 -0.47 -2.47 3.01
N ARG A 108 0.53 -2.50 2.12
CA ARG A 108 0.64 -3.53 1.07
C ARG A 108 1.12 -4.90 1.59
N LEU A 109 1.38 -5.02 2.88
CA LEU A 109 1.84 -6.26 3.47
C LEU A 109 0.74 -7.31 3.42
N HIS A 110 1.09 -8.50 2.94
CA HIS A 110 0.17 -9.63 2.98
C HIS A 110 0.00 -10.12 4.44
N PRO A 111 -1.22 -10.50 4.89
CA PRO A 111 -1.47 -11.02 6.24
C PRO A 111 -0.54 -12.13 6.70
N ASP A 112 -0.08 -13.00 5.79
CA ASP A 112 0.91 -14.05 6.13
C ASP A 112 2.22 -13.48 6.70
N VAL A 113 2.61 -12.26 6.33
CA VAL A 113 3.84 -11.62 6.81
C VAL A 113 3.74 -11.25 8.29
N TYR A 114 2.57 -10.77 8.74
CA TYR A 114 2.39 -10.23 10.09
C TYR A 114 1.49 -11.09 11.01
N HIS A 115 0.75 -12.07 10.49
CA HIS A 115 -0.04 -13.01 11.29
C HIS A 115 0.58 -14.40 11.40
N ARG A 116 1.22 -14.92 10.33
CA ARG A 116 1.81 -16.27 10.36
C ARG A 116 3.24 -16.24 10.90
N ASN A 117 4.04 -15.33 10.34
CA ASN A 117 5.47 -15.26 10.65
C ASN A 117 5.82 -14.16 11.67
N ASN A 118 4.89 -13.22 11.88
CA ASN A 118 5.04 -12.07 12.78
C ASN A 118 6.31 -11.25 12.52
N TRP A 119 6.80 -11.22 11.27
CA TRP A 119 8.05 -10.54 10.92
C TRP A 119 7.96 -9.03 11.15
N ALA A 120 6.84 -8.42 10.75
CA ALA A 120 6.63 -7.00 10.97
C ALA A 120 6.64 -6.62 12.47
N VAL A 121 6.01 -7.45 13.31
CA VAL A 121 5.97 -7.22 14.77
C VAL A 121 7.37 -7.35 15.37
N LYS A 122 8.15 -8.38 14.97
CA LYS A 122 9.53 -8.56 15.44
C LYS A 122 10.42 -7.39 15.05
N ILE A 123 10.38 -6.97 13.79
CA ILE A 123 11.12 -5.78 13.31
C ILE A 123 10.76 -4.55 14.14
N ALA A 124 9.47 -4.36 14.47
CA ALA A 124 9.05 -3.19 15.24
C ALA A 124 9.51 -3.25 16.71
N ILE A 125 9.46 -4.43 17.34
CA ILE A 125 9.95 -4.63 18.71
C ILE A 125 11.47 -4.43 18.77
N ASP A 126 12.20 -5.04 17.83
CA ASP A 126 13.66 -4.95 17.75
C ASP A 126 14.10 -3.50 17.46
N ALA A 127 13.40 -2.77 16.59
CA ALA A 127 13.68 -1.36 16.29
C ALA A 127 13.53 -0.44 17.51
N LEU A 128 12.57 -0.74 18.40
CA LEU A 128 12.32 0.07 19.60
C LEU A 128 13.16 -0.38 20.80
N GLU A 129 13.97 -1.43 20.66
CA GLU A 129 14.69 -2.08 21.75
C GLU A 129 13.77 -2.39 22.95
N LEU A 130 12.49 -2.65 22.67
CA LEU A 130 11.51 -3.06 23.66
C LEU A 130 11.85 -4.51 24.06
N GLY A 131 12.74 -4.65 25.04
CA GLY A 131 13.13 -5.96 25.58
C GLY A 131 11.94 -6.71 26.21
N ASP A 132 12.23 -7.87 26.81
CA ASP A 132 11.25 -8.76 27.47
C ASP A 132 10.49 -8.14 28.68
N GLU A 133 10.66 -6.84 28.97
CA GLU A 133 10.05 -6.13 30.10
C GLU A 133 8.58 -5.72 29.86
N ALA A 134 8.01 -6.11 28.72
CA ALA A 134 6.63 -5.80 28.39
C ALA A 134 5.62 -6.59 29.24
N THR A 135 4.95 -5.90 30.15
CA THR A 135 3.85 -6.46 30.95
C THR A 135 2.53 -6.25 30.20
N GLY A 136 1.94 -7.29 29.61
CA GLY A 136 0.68 -7.20 28.86
C GLY A 136 0.39 -8.39 27.94
N ASP A 137 -0.70 -8.32 27.16
CA ASP A 137 -0.98 -9.26 26.09
C ASP A 137 0.04 -9.07 24.94
N PRO A 138 0.74 -10.13 24.48
CA PRO A 138 1.67 -10.04 23.36
C PRO A 138 1.09 -9.42 22.08
N GLU A 139 -0.20 -9.62 21.80
CA GLU A 139 -0.85 -9.06 20.60
C GLU A 139 -1.02 -7.53 20.70
N ASP A 140 -1.44 -7.04 21.86
CA ASP A 140 -1.58 -5.60 22.13
C ASP A 140 -0.22 -4.89 22.16
N LEU A 141 0.79 -5.53 22.74
CA LEU A 141 2.16 -5.04 22.72
C LEU A 141 2.67 -4.90 21.29
N GLY A 142 2.49 -5.93 20.47
CA GLY A 142 2.92 -5.92 19.07
C GLY A 142 2.23 -4.82 18.27
N ASN A 143 0.91 -4.67 18.45
CA ASN A 143 0.13 -3.62 17.80
C ASN A 143 0.58 -2.21 18.23
N ARG A 144 0.93 -2.03 19.50
CA ARG A 144 1.46 -0.76 20.02
C ARG A 144 2.84 -0.46 19.44
N ALA A 145 3.76 -1.42 19.48
CA ALA A 145 5.10 -1.28 18.91
C ALA A 145 5.04 -0.91 17.42
N LEU A 146 4.14 -1.56 16.65
CA LEU A 146 3.91 -1.22 15.24
C LEU A 146 3.48 0.24 15.07
N ARG A 147 2.54 0.74 15.87
CA ARG A 147 2.09 2.14 15.79
C ARG A 147 3.21 3.11 16.14
N ASP A 148 3.97 2.82 17.19
CA ASP A 148 5.05 3.67 17.66
C ASP A 148 6.17 3.78 16.61
N VAL A 149 6.55 2.65 15.98
CA VAL A 149 7.51 2.63 14.87
C VAL A 149 6.98 3.36 13.63
N MET A 150 5.74 3.10 13.23
CA MET A 150 5.14 3.78 12.08
C MET A 150 5.07 5.30 12.30
N GLN A 151 4.80 5.75 13.52
CA GLN A 151 4.78 7.17 13.87
C GLN A 151 6.17 7.79 13.84
N ASP A 152 7.19 7.09 14.37
CA ASP A 152 8.60 7.52 14.29
C ASP A 152 9.04 7.71 12.83
N SER A 153 8.82 6.69 12.00
CA SER A 153 9.14 6.74 10.57
C SER A 153 8.34 7.83 9.83
N HIS A 154 7.08 8.05 10.18
CA HIS A 154 6.29 9.15 9.59
C HIS A 154 6.87 10.53 9.91
N ASN A 155 7.26 10.76 11.17
CA ASN A 155 7.89 12.02 11.59
C ASN A 155 9.21 12.26 10.85
N GLU A 156 9.99 11.19 10.65
CA GLU A 156 11.25 11.26 9.92
C GLU A 156 11.05 11.59 8.44
N VAL A 157 10.06 10.99 7.77
CA VAL A 157 9.68 11.35 6.39
C VAL A 157 9.33 12.82 6.29
N GLN A 158 8.54 13.34 7.24
CA GLN A 158 8.16 14.76 7.26
C GLN A 158 9.38 15.66 7.46
N ARG A 159 10.28 15.31 8.38
CA ARG A 159 11.54 16.04 8.61
C ARG A 159 12.39 16.09 7.33
N LEU A 160 12.51 14.97 6.63
CA LEU A 160 13.27 14.86 5.40
C LEU A 160 12.65 15.70 4.28
N PHE A 161 11.32 15.66 4.14
CA PHE A 161 10.59 16.51 3.20
C PHE A 161 10.88 18.00 3.45
N ASP A 162 10.74 18.46 4.69
CA ASP A 162 10.96 19.86 5.05
C ASP A 162 12.42 20.29 4.83
N ALA A 163 13.37 19.40 5.14
CA ALA A 163 14.79 19.63 4.88
C ALA A 163 15.10 19.73 3.38
N THR A 164 14.61 18.79 2.56
CA THR A 164 14.80 18.81 1.11
C THR A 164 14.15 20.04 0.48
N LYS A 165 12.94 20.41 0.92
CA LYS A 165 12.26 21.62 0.48
C LYS A 165 13.05 22.88 0.82
N ALA A 166 13.53 23.01 2.07
CA ALA A 166 14.29 24.18 2.49
C ALA A 166 15.63 24.32 1.73
N GLU A 167 16.33 23.20 1.50
CA GLU A 167 17.56 23.17 0.69
C GLU A 167 17.28 23.62 -0.75
N TRP A 168 16.20 23.14 -1.36
CA TRP A 168 15.80 23.53 -2.72
C TRP A 168 15.41 25.01 -2.81
N GLU A 169 14.57 25.47 -1.89
CA GLU A 169 14.07 26.85 -1.88
C GLU A 169 15.19 27.86 -1.62
N GLY A 170 16.22 27.47 -0.86
CA GLY A 170 17.43 28.27 -0.68
C GLY A 170 18.28 28.45 -1.94
N LEU A 171 18.24 27.49 -2.87
CA LEU A 171 19.04 27.50 -4.11
C LEU A 171 18.26 28.03 -5.32
N TYR A 172 16.98 27.67 -5.45
CA TYR A 172 16.17 27.90 -6.66
C TYR A 172 14.92 28.76 -6.44
N GLY A 173 14.62 29.12 -5.18
CA GLY A 173 13.41 29.86 -4.81
C GLY A 173 12.17 28.98 -4.58
N PRO A 174 10.98 29.57 -4.35
CA PRO A 174 9.79 28.90 -3.81
C PRO A 174 9.00 28.10 -4.88
N THR A 175 9.70 27.29 -5.68
CA THR A 175 9.13 26.49 -6.77
C THR A 175 9.46 25.00 -6.61
N PHE A 176 9.55 24.52 -5.38
CA PHE A 176 9.79 23.10 -5.10
C PHE A 176 8.61 22.25 -5.58
N ASP A 177 8.89 21.21 -6.35
CA ASP A 177 7.88 20.26 -6.82
C ASP A 177 7.52 19.27 -5.70
N ILE A 178 6.50 19.64 -4.92
CA ILE A 178 5.99 18.82 -3.81
C ILE A 178 5.42 17.50 -4.33
N ALA A 179 4.76 17.50 -5.48
CA ALA A 179 4.05 16.33 -5.99
C ALA A 179 5.02 15.32 -6.64
N GLY A 180 6.12 15.81 -7.21
CA GLY A 180 7.18 14.98 -7.79
C GLY A 180 8.18 14.43 -6.77
N TRP A 181 8.21 14.93 -5.53
CA TRP A 181 9.16 14.47 -4.52
C TRP A 181 8.89 13.02 -4.12
N ASN A 182 9.90 12.18 -4.26
CA ASN A 182 9.85 10.77 -3.89
C ASN A 182 10.94 10.44 -2.88
N PRO A 183 10.60 10.13 -1.62
CA PRO A 183 11.58 9.82 -0.58
C PRO A 183 12.44 8.59 -0.88
N ARG A 184 11.99 7.67 -1.73
CA ARG A 184 12.75 6.45 -2.10
C ARG A 184 13.91 6.74 -3.03
N THR A 185 13.82 7.80 -3.84
CA THR A 185 14.83 8.14 -4.86
C THR A 185 15.58 9.42 -4.53
N ASP A 186 14.92 10.38 -3.91
CA ASP A 186 15.43 11.74 -3.76
C ASP A 186 16.17 11.93 -2.43
N VAL A 187 16.00 11.02 -1.48
CA VAL A 187 16.66 11.06 -0.17
C VAL A 187 17.76 9.99 -0.10
N PRO A 188 19.03 10.38 0.04
CA PRO A 188 20.14 9.44 0.27
C PRO A 188 19.95 8.61 1.55
N ALA A 189 20.43 7.37 1.54
CA ALA A 189 20.31 6.44 2.66
C ALA A 189 20.87 7.00 3.98
N GLU A 190 21.95 7.79 3.93
CA GLU A 190 22.62 8.34 5.11
C GLU A 190 21.83 9.46 5.80
N ARG A 191 20.78 10.00 5.16
CA ARG A 191 19.94 11.04 5.75
C ARG A 191 18.85 10.46 6.65
N TRP A 192 18.50 9.19 6.49
CA TRP A 192 17.48 8.51 7.28
C TRP A 192 17.96 8.26 8.71
N ARG A 193 17.10 8.57 9.68
CA ARG A 193 17.38 8.43 11.12
C ARG A 193 16.23 7.83 11.92
N ASP A 194 15.29 7.18 11.24
CA ASP A 194 14.21 6.45 11.90
C ASP A 194 14.72 5.11 12.48
N LYS A 195 14.00 4.60 13.47
CA LYS A 195 14.39 3.39 14.20
C LYS A 195 14.56 2.14 13.34
N VAL A 196 13.86 2.08 12.22
CA VAL A 196 13.94 0.96 11.28
C VAL A 196 15.13 1.04 10.32
N GLU A 197 15.83 2.18 10.23
CA GLU A 197 17.09 2.29 9.49
C GLU A 197 18.26 1.66 10.27
N GLU A 198 18.23 1.72 11.60
CA GLU A 198 19.27 1.18 12.47
C GLU A 198 19.35 -0.36 12.41
N LEU A 199 18.31 -1.02 11.88
CA LEU A 199 18.23 -2.47 11.75
C LEU A 199 19.00 -3.02 10.54
N ASP A 200 19.86 -4.00 10.79
CA ASP A 200 20.50 -4.81 9.76
C ASP A 200 19.54 -5.90 9.23
N LEU A 201 18.79 -5.53 8.20
CA LEU A 201 17.82 -6.43 7.54
C LEU A 201 18.50 -7.58 6.77
N ASP A 202 19.74 -7.41 6.30
CA ASP A 202 20.47 -8.44 5.57
C ASP A 202 20.84 -9.59 6.53
N THR A 203 21.41 -9.25 7.69
CA THR A 203 21.71 -10.24 8.74
C THR A 203 20.42 -10.94 9.22
N PHE A 204 19.33 -10.20 9.40
CA PHE A 204 18.04 -10.79 9.78
C PHE A 204 17.48 -11.73 8.70
N ALA A 205 17.61 -11.36 7.42
CA ALA A 205 17.20 -12.21 6.30
C ALA A 205 18.01 -13.51 6.23
N ASP A 206 19.33 -13.43 6.43
CA ASP A 206 20.23 -14.58 6.43
C ASP A 206 19.89 -15.55 7.57
N MET A 207 19.54 -15.03 8.75
CA MET A 207 19.08 -15.86 9.88
C MET A 207 17.78 -16.60 9.52
N ILE A 208 16.83 -15.95 8.85
CA ILE A 208 15.59 -16.57 8.39
C ILE A 208 15.87 -17.64 7.33
N GLU A 209 16.78 -17.39 6.39
CA GLU A 209 17.15 -18.36 5.36
C GLU A 209 17.81 -19.60 5.97
N GLN A 210 18.71 -19.43 6.94
CA GLN A 210 19.36 -20.52 7.68
C GLN A 210 18.36 -21.36 8.48
N SER A 211 17.27 -20.77 8.98
CA SER A 211 16.19 -21.49 9.66
C SER A 211 15.32 -22.35 8.71
N GLY A 212 15.55 -22.28 7.39
CA GLY A 212 14.83 -23.07 6.39
C GLY A 212 13.52 -22.45 5.90
N LEU A 213 13.23 -21.19 6.27
CA LEU A 213 12.01 -20.48 5.88
C LEU A 213 12.11 -19.77 4.52
N GLY A 214 13.25 -19.88 3.84
CA GLY A 214 13.51 -19.32 2.52
C GLY A 214 14.02 -17.87 2.55
N LYS A 215 14.00 -17.21 1.39
CA LYS A 215 14.55 -15.85 1.22
C LYS A 215 13.50 -14.78 1.51
N TRP A 216 13.73 -13.98 2.54
CA TRP A 216 12.78 -12.96 3.00
C TRP A 216 13.25 -11.51 2.84
N LEU A 217 14.49 -11.26 2.39
CA LEU A 217 15.06 -9.91 2.29
C LEU A 217 14.13 -8.91 1.57
N SER A 218 13.57 -9.28 0.42
CA SER A 218 12.65 -8.40 -0.33
C SER A 218 11.38 -8.03 0.47
N HIS A 219 10.86 -8.96 1.27
CA HIS A 219 9.69 -8.73 2.11
C HIS A 219 10.05 -7.85 3.30
N LEU A 220 11.23 -8.04 3.90
CA LEU A 220 11.71 -7.21 5.01
C LEU A 220 11.92 -5.76 4.57
N VAL A 221 12.52 -5.56 3.39
CA VAL A 221 12.65 -4.23 2.77
C VAL A 221 11.28 -3.63 2.47
N MET A 222 10.31 -4.42 2.01
CA MET A 222 8.94 -3.97 1.81
C MET A 222 8.29 -3.54 3.13
N ILE A 223 8.49 -4.27 4.23
CA ILE A 223 7.99 -3.91 5.56
C ILE A 223 8.57 -2.57 6.01
N LYS A 224 9.90 -2.40 5.93
CA LYS A 224 10.58 -1.14 6.29
C LYS A 224 9.97 0.05 5.55
N TRP A 225 9.72 -0.10 4.25
CA TRP A 225 9.12 0.96 3.45
C TRP A 225 7.63 1.19 3.72
N GLU A 226 6.86 0.14 4.00
CA GLU A 226 5.45 0.28 4.37
C GLU A 226 5.27 0.87 5.79
N PHE A 227 6.26 0.76 6.67
CA PHE A 227 6.28 1.50 7.94
C PHE A 227 6.47 3.01 7.72
N ARG A 228 7.34 3.39 6.79
CA ARG A 228 7.59 4.80 6.43
C ARG A 228 6.44 5.43 5.66
N LEU A 229 5.91 4.70 4.69
CA LEU A 229 4.98 5.20 3.70
C LEU A 229 3.84 4.19 3.51
N PRO A 230 2.94 4.08 4.51
CA PRO A 230 1.87 3.08 4.50
C PRO A 230 0.98 3.25 3.27
N PHE A 231 0.98 2.25 2.40
CA PHE A 231 0.19 2.22 1.17
C PHE A 231 0.23 3.55 0.37
N GLU A 232 1.42 4.11 0.23
CA GLU A 232 1.69 5.31 -0.58
C GLU A 232 1.24 5.10 -2.02
N ASP A 233 0.64 6.12 -2.63
CA ASP A 233 0.16 6.05 -4.01
C ASP A 233 1.33 6.02 -5.00
N PRO A 234 1.50 4.97 -5.83
CA PRO A 234 2.63 4.87 -6.73
C PRO A 234 2.41 5.67 -8.03
N ARG A 235 1.22 6.26 -8.21
CA ARG A 235 0.88 6.99 -9.43
C ARG A 235 1.63 8.31 -9.48
N LYS A 236 2.05 8.68 -10.69
CA LYS A 236 2.54 10.03 -10.94
C LYS A 236 1.42 11.04 -10.69
N PRO A 237 1.77 12.26 -10.26
CA PRO A 237 0.81 13.36 -10.15
C PRO A 237 0.06 13.57 -11.47
N MET A 238 -1.19 14.05 -11.35
CA MET A 238 -2.01 14.34 -12.51
C MET A 238 -1.41 15.51 -13.30
N GLU A 239 -0.93 15.26 -14.52
CA GLU A 239 -0.46 16.30 -15.42
C GLU A 239 -1.66 17.02 -16.07
N PRO A 240 -1.75 18.36 -15.96
CA PRO A 240 -2.75 19.12 -16.69
C PRO A 240 -2.50 19.05 -18.21
N LEU A 241 -3.56 19.18 -18.99
CA LEU A 241 -3.45 19.30 -20.45
C LEU A 241 -2.78 20.63 -20.78
N ALA A 242 -1.57 20.57 -21.33
CA ALA A 242 -0.77 21.73 -21.72
C ALA A 242 -0.06 21.51 -23.05
N GLY A 243 0.44 22.61 -23.66
CA GLY A 243 1.21 22.58 -24.90
C GLY A 243 0.48 21.88 -26.04
N ASP A 244 1.18 20.98 -26.71
CA ASP A 244 0.72 20.29 -27.91
C ASP A 244 -0.50 19.40 -27.65
N LYS A 245 -0.60 18.79 -26.45
CA LYS A 245 -1.77 17.97 -26.06
C LYS A 245 -3.03 18.84 -26.03
N LEU A 246 -2.94 20.05 -25.50
CA LEU A 246 -4.07 20.98 -25.44
C LEU A 246 -4.39 21.54 -26.83
N PHE A 247 -3.37 21.92 -27.60
CA PHE A 247 -3.54 22.40 -28.96
C PHE A 247 -4.25 21.35 -29.83
N SER A 248 -3.77 20.10 -29.81
CA SER A 248 -4.36 19.00 -30.58
C SER A 248 -5.78 18.70 -30.14
N LEU A 249 -6.07 18.74 -28.83
CA LEU A 249 -7.43 18.54 -28.33
C LEU A 249 -8.40 19.64 -28.80
N LEU A 250 -7.97 20.90 -28.85
CA LEU A 250 -8.80 22.04 -29.22
C LEU A 250 -9.00 22.18 -30.73
N THR A 251 -7.95 21.89 -31.51
CA THR A 251 -7.94 22.11 -32.96
C THR A 251 -8.26 20.85 -33.75
N GLY A 252 -8.06 19.66 -33.16
CA GLY A 252 -8.07 18.39 -33.86
C GLY A 252 -6.85 18.18 -34.77
N GLU A 253 -5.94 19.16 -34.82
CA GLU A 253 -4.72 19.08 -35.60
C GLU A 253 -3.70 18.19 -34.87
N THR A 254 -2.84 17.55 -35.65
CA THR A 254 -1.73 16.71 -35.18
C THR A 254 -0.45 17.20 -35.84
N ASP A 255 0.70 16.74 -35.34
CA ASP A 255 1.99 17.04 -35.98
C ASP A 255 2.06 16.63 -37.46
N MET A 256 1.20 15.70 -37.89
CA MET A 256 1.10 15.25 -39.27
C MET A 256 0.27 16.18 -40.17
N SER A 257 -0.62 17.00 -39.58
CA SER A 257 -1.48 17.92 -40.31
C SER A 257 -0.95 19.37 -40.29
N LEU A 258 -0.10 19.70 -39.31
CA LEU A 258 0.66 20.94 -39.28
C LEU A 258 1.92 20.79 -40.16
N CYS A 259 1.97 21.54 -41.26
CA CYS A 259 3.12 21.61 -42.17
C CYS A 259 4.25 22.49 -41.62
#